data_AF-A0A077AU69-F1
#
_entry.id   AF-A0A077AU69-F1
#
_cell.length_a   1.000
_cell.length_b   1.000
_cell.length_c   1.000
_cell.angle_alpha   90.00
_cell.angle_beta   90.00
_cell.angle_gamma   90.00
#
_symmetry.space_group_name_H-M   'P 1'
#
loop_
_entity.id
_entity.type
_entity.pdbx_description
1 polymer ?
#
loop_
_entity_poly.entity_id
_entity_poly.type
_entity_poly.pdbx_seq_one_letter_code
_entity_poly.pdbx_strand_id
1 'polypeptide(L)'
;MPYKERIRCSGAIHKRQKHYRLQNWPDYNQALINRGDLTLWFCEDLHHNWYAQKSPIPKKGRPLHYSDHAITLILTLRLLFKQKLRQTQGLVTSLFHLALLRKWEARTNSPFFPKLLDFN
;
A
#
# COMPACT_ATOMS: atom_id res chain seq x y z
N MET A 1 -70.28 -37.17 27.65
CA MET A 1 -69.14 -36.79 26.80
C MET A 1 -69.20 -37.56 25.49
N PRO A 2 -69.19 -36.90 24.32
CA PRO A 2 -68.85 -37.52 23.04
C PRO A 2 -67.44 -37.12 22.56
N TYR A 3 -66.60 -38.15 22.47
CA TYR A 3 -65.50 -38.50 21.57
C TYR A 3 -64.68 -37.43 20.81
N LYS A 4 -63.34 -37.50 20.99
CA LYS A 4 -62.30 -36.71 20.32
C LYS A 4 -62.22 -37.03 18.82
N GLU A 5 -62.44 -36.04 17.97
CA GLU A 5 -62.10 -36.13 16.55
C GLU A 5 -60.58 -36.18 16.34
N ARG A 6 -60.14 -37.05 15.41
CA ARG A 6 -58.74 -37.20 15.00
C ARG A 6 -58.48 -36.25 13.83
N ILE A 7 -57.87 -35.10 14.09
CA ILE A 7 -57.35 -34.23 13.03
C ILE A 7 -56.22 -34.99 12.33
N ARG A 8 -56.49 -35.46 11.11
CA ARG A 8 -55.45 -35.98 10.21
C ARG A 8 -54.66 -34.77 9.69
N CYS A 9 -53.48 -34.54 10.25
CA CYS A 9 -52.55 -33.58 9.68
C CYS A 9 -51.95 -34.17 8.40
N SER A 10 -52.54 -33.73 7.29
CA SER A 10 -52.17 -34.06 5.93
C SER A 10 -50.76 -33.56 5.60
N GLY A 11 -49.93 -34.47 5.06
CA GLY A 11 -48.79 -34.13 4.22
C GLY A 11 -47.53 -33.66 4.94
N ALA A 12 -46.50 -34.51 4.95
CA ALA A 12 -45.14 -34.07 5.23
C ALA A 12 -44.73 -33.03 4.16
N ILE A 13 -44.60 -31.77 4.56
CA ILE A 13 -44.04 -30.72 3.71
C ILE A 13 -42.57 -31.07 3.47
N HIS A 14 -42.25 -31.60 2.29
CA HIS A 14 -40.87 -31.81 1.89
C HIS A 14 -40.22 -30.44 1.67
N LYS A 15 -39.53 -29.94 2.70
CA LYS A 15 -38.87 -28.63 2.70
C LYS A 15 -37.69 -28.71 1.71
N ARG A 16 -37.92 -28.36 0.44
CA ARG A 16 -36.84 -28.21 -0.55
C ARG A 16 -35.87 -27.15 -0.04
N GLN A 17 -34.68 -27.59 0.36
CA GLN A 17 -33.59 -26.68 0.73
C GLN A 17 -33.23 -25.86 -0.51
N LYS A 18 -33.49 -24.55 -0.47
CA LYS A 18 -33.06 -23.64 -1.54
C LYS A 18 -31.54 -23.53 -1.43
N HIS A 19 -30.82 -24.14 -2.37
CA HIS A 19 -29.38 -23.93 -2.51
C HIS A 19 -29.14 -22.49 -2.95
N TYR A 20 -28.77 -21.63 -2.00
CA TYR A 20 -28.40 -20.25 -2.30
C TYR A 20 -27.01 -20.25 -2.96
N ARG A 21 -26.94 -19.83 -4.22
CA ARG A 21 -25.67 -19.65 -4.94
C ARG A 21 -25.28 -18.17 -4.85
N LEU A 22 -24.15 -17.87 -4.21
CA LEU A 22 -23.56 -16.53 -4.18
C LEU A 22 -22.97 -16.22 -5.57
N GLN A 23 -23.75 -15.57 -6.44
CA GLN A 23 -23.29 -15.17 -7.78
C GLN A 23 -22.35 -13.97 -7.79
N ASN A 24 -22.38 -13.18 -6.73
CA ASN A 24 -21.67 -11.91 -6.54
C ASN A 24 -20.27 -12.07 -5.92
N TRP A 25 -19.76 -13.30 -5.79
CA TRP A 25 -18.42 -13.55 -5.24
C TRP A 25 -17.28 -12.83 -6.01
N PRO A 26 -17.28 -12.80 -7.36
CA PRO A 26 -16.24 -12.11 -8.11
C PRO A 26 -16.21 -10.60 -7.81
N ASP A 27 -17.39 -9.96 -7.82
CA ASP A 27 -17.52 -8.52 -7.58
C ASP A 27 -17.11 -8.15 -6.15
N TYR A 28 -17.51 -8.98 -5.19
CA TYR A 28 -17.12 -8.81 -3.79
C TYR A 28 -15.60 -8.94 -3.60
N ASN A 29 -14.99 -9.93 -4.24
CA ASN A 29 -13.54 -10.13 -4.18
C ASN A 29 -12.78 -8.97 -4.85
N GLN A 30 -13.26 -8.47 -5.99
CA GLN A 30 -12.68 -7.31 -6.66
C GLN A 30 -12.74 -6.07 -5.74
N ALA A 31 -13.86 -5.87 -5.05
CA ALA A 31 -13.99 -4.77 -4.08
C ALA A 31 -13.02 -4.91 -2.90
N LEU A 32 -12.67 -6.12 -2.47
CA LEU A 32 -11.64 -6.33 -1.44
C LEU A 32 -10.24 -6.01 -1.95
N ILE A 33 -9.90 -6.45 -3.17
CA ILE A 33 -8.61 -6.13 -3.81
C ILE A 33 -8.46 -4.60 -3.94
N ASN A 34 -9.48 -3.91 -4.43
CA ASN A 34 -9.47 -2.45 -4.60
C ASN A 34 -9.31 -1.69 -3.28
N ARG A 35 -9.71 -2.28 -2.13
CA ARG A 35 -9.45 -1.68 -0.81
C ARG A 35 -7.99 -1.77 -0.39
N GLY A 36 -7.30 -2.81 -0.82
CA GLY A 36 -5.87 -3.02 -0.56
C GLY A 36 -4.96 -2.39 -1.60
N ASP A 37 -5.51 -1.96 -2.74
CA ASP A 37 -4.75 -1.32 -3.80
C ASP A 37 -4.26 0.07 -3.37
N LEU A 38 -2.96 0.28 -3.52
CA LEU A 38 -2.26 1.48 -3.03
C LEU A 38 -1.70 2.24 -4.23
N THR A 39 -2.39 3.31 -4.62
CA THR A 39 -1.91 4.23 -5.65
C THR A 39 -1.16 5.40 -5.01
N LEU A 40 0.14 5.53 -5.29
CA LEU A 40 0.97 6.64 -4.82
C LEU A 40 1.30 7.59 -5.96
N TRP A 41 1.01 8.88 -5.75
CA TRP A 41 1.40 9.95 -6.66
C TRP A 41 2.67 10.61 -6.13
N PHE A 42 3.72 10.64 -6.96
CA PHE A 42 4.94 11.38 -6.66
C PHE A 42 4.85 12.75 -7.33
N CYS A 43 5.12 13.81 -6.56
CA CYS A 43 5.29 15.14 -7.13
C CYS A 43 6.53 15.16 -8.05
N GLU A 44 6.44 15.80 -9.22
CA GLU A 44 7.57 15.87 -10.16
C GLU A 44 8.78 16.62 -9.57
N ASP A 45 8.53 17.57 -8.68
CA ASP A 45 9.56 18.34 -7.96
C ASP A 45 10.40 17.48 -7.01
N LEU A 46 9.88 16.32 -6.63
CA LEU A 46 10.53 15.41 -5.70
C LEU A 46 11.82 14.83 -6.27
N HIS A 47 11.91 14.72 -7.60
CA HIS A 47 13.12 14.32 -8.29
C HIS A 47 14.24 15.36 -8.12
N HIS A 48 13.93 16.63 -8.37
CA HIS A 48 14.91 17.72 -8.31
C HIS A 48 15.34 18.03 -6.88
N ASN A 49 14.42 17.85 -5.93
CA ASN A 49 14.62 18.19 -4.53
C ASN A 49 14.92 16.96 -3.66
N TRP A 50 15.31 15.80 -4.18
CA TRP A 50 15.57 14.62 -3.32
C TRP A 50 16.84 14.76 -2.49
N TYR A 51 17.93 15.18 -3.13
CA TYR A 51 19.22 15.41 -2.48
C TYR A 51 19.36 16.87 -2.08
N ALA A 52 20.07 17.11 -0.98
CA ALA A 52 20.41 18.48 -0.59
C ALA A 52 21.32 19.11 -1.65
N GLN A 53 21.08 20.37 -1.98
CA GLN A 53 22.00 21.13 -2.81
C GLN A 53 23.34 21.23 -2.07
N LYS A 54 24.43 20.86 -2.77
CA LYS A 54 25.78 21.01 -2.23
C LYS A 54 26.05 22.50 -2.04
N SER A 55 26.13 22.93 -0.78
CA SER A 55 26.60 24.27 -0.44
C SER A 55 28.02 24.43 -1.01
N PRO A 56 28.30 25.47 -1.82
CA PRO A 56 29.64 25.72 -2.33
C PRO A 56 30.64 26.04 -1.22
N ILE A 57 30.14 26.45 -0.04
CA ILE A 57 30.94 26.70 1.15
C ILE A 57 30.99 25.43 1.99
N PRO A 58 32.19 24.90 2.34
CA PRO A 58 32.32 23.75 3.23
C PRO A 58 31.82 24.13 4.62
N LYS A 59 30.64 23.63 4.98
CA LYS A 59 30.09 23.77 6.33
C LYS A 59 30.77 22.77 7.26
N LYS A 60 31.18 23.23 8.44
CA LYS A 60 31.76 22.38 9.48
C LYS A 60 30.66 21.47 10.05
N GLY A 61 30.80 20.14 9.97
CA GLY A 61 29.82 19.18 10.47
C GLY A 61 29.49 18.05 9.50
N ARG A 62 28.45 17.26 9.81
CA ARG A 62 28.00 16.15 8.95
C ARG A 62 27.47 16.69 7.61
N PRO A 63 27.90 16.15 6.46
CA PRO A 63 27.35 16.54 5.17
C PRO A 63 25.83 16.24 5.11
N LEU A 64 25.05 17.23 4.65
CA LEU A 64 23.63 17.04 4.38
C LEU A 64 23.51 16.27 3.05
N HIS A 65 23.04 15.02 3.12
CA HIS A 65 22.83 14.20 1.93
C HIS A 65 21.43 14.38 1.35
N TYR A 66 20.41 14.40 2.21
CA TYR A 66 19.00 14.46 1.81
C TYR A 66 18.42 15.84 2.08
N SER A 67 17.44 16.24 1.26
CA SER A 67 16.69 17.47 1.50
C SER A 67 15.66 17.30 2.62
N ASP A 68 15.16 18.42 3.14
CA ASP A 68 14.06 18.43 4.11
C ASP A 68 12.78 17.83 3.52
N HIS A 69 12.57 17.93 2.21
CA HIS A 69 11.41 17.36 1.51
C HIS A 69 11.49 15.83 1.50
N ALA A 70 12.67 15.27 1.20
CA ALA A 70 12.88 13.83 1.22
C ALA A 70 12.72 13.26 2.63
N ILE A 71 13.26 13.93 3.65
CA ILE A 71 13.14 13.52 5.05
C ILE A 71 11.67 13.57 5.49
N THR A 72 10.97 14.66 5.20
CA THR A 72 9.54 14.81 5.51
C THR A 72 8.72 13.68 4.87
N LEU A 73 8.95 13.37 3.59
CA LEU A 73 8.23 12.28 2.91
C LEU A 73 8.50 10.91 3.56
N ILE A 74 9.75 10.59 3.88
CA ILE A 74 10.07 9.30 4.50
C ILE A 74 9.39 9.19 5.88
N LEU A 75 9.37 10.29 6.65
CA LEU A 75 8.71 10.35 7.95
C LEU A 75 7.19 10.29 7.84
N THR A 76 6.58 10.91 6.83
CA THR A 76 5.12 10.80 6.63
C THR A 76 4.73 9.38 6.25
N LEU A 77 5.46 8.72 5.33
CA LEU A 77 5.24 7.31 5.01
C LEU A 77 5.41 6.41 6.24
N ARG A 78 6.41 6.69 7.08
CA ARG A 78 6.59 5.99 8.35
C ARG A 78 5.36 6.07 9.24
N LEU A 79 4.82 7.27 9.41
CA LEU A 79 3.68 7.54 10.29
C LEU A 79 2.39 6.95 9.71
N LEU A 80 2.14 7.11 8.41
CA LEU A 80 0.96 6.59 7.73
C LEU A 80 0.88 5.06 7.81
N PHE A 81 2.00 4.37 7.54
CA PHE A 81 2.05 2.91 7.57
C PHE A 81 2.44 2.33 8.92
N LYS A 82 2.67 3.18 9.93
CA LYS A 82 3.09 2.81 11.31
C LYS A 82 4.29 1.84 11.33
N GLN A 83 5.26 2.05 10.44
CA GLN A 83 6.41 1.16 10.23
C GLN A 83 7.60 1.53 11.12
N LYS A 84 8.47 0.55 11.42
CA LYS A 84 9.79 0.82 12.03
C LYS A 84 10.76 1.40 10.99
N LEU A 85 11.82 2.09 11.44
CA LEU A 85 12.77 2.78 10.53
C LEU A 85 13.36 1.85 9.45
N ARG A 86 13.74 0.61 9.80
CA ARG A 86 14.29 -0.36 8.83
C ARG A 86 13.24 -0.80 7.80
N GLN A 87 11.98 -0.92 8.21
CA GLN A 87 10.89 -1.29 7.31
C GLN A 87 10.55 -0.14 6.36
N THR A 88 10.55 1.11 6.86
CA THR A 88 10.33 2.29 6.01
C THR A 88 11.41 2.46 4.97
N GLN A 89 12.65 2.16 5.34
CA GLN A 89 13.76 2.15 4.39
C GLN A 89 13.49 1.13 3.27
N GLY A 90 13.12 -0.10 3.61
CA GLY A 90 12.75 -1.13 2.64
C GLY A 90 11.58 -0.74 1.73
N LEU A 91 10.53 -0.16 2.30
CA LEU A 91 9.36 0.33 1.56
C LEU A 91 9.75 1.44 0.58
N VAL A 92 10.53 2.42 1.03
CA VAL A 92 10.99 3.52 0.15
C VAL A 92 11.87 2.97 -0.96
N THR A 93 12.77 2.02 -0.68
CA THR A 93 13.59 1.38 -1.74
C THR A 93 12.76 0.62 -2.76
N SER A 94 11.73 -0.12 -2.33
CA SER A 94 10.88 -0.87 -3.27
C SER A 94 10.01 0.07 -4.11
N LEU A 95 9.49 1.15 -3.51
CA LEU A 95 8.75 2.18 -4.24
C LEU A 95 9.61 2.84 -5.32
N PHE A 96 10.86 3.19 -5.01
CA PHE A 96 11.77 3.71 -6.02
C PHE A 96 12.03 2.67 -7.11
N HIS A 97 12.28 1.41 -6.77
CA HIS A 97 12.47 0.37 -7.78
C HIS A 97 11.25 0.22 -8.72
N LEU A 98 10.03 0.25 -8.17
CA LEU A 98 8.80 0.19 -8.97
C LEU A 98 8.56 1.44 -9.81
N ALA A 99 8.89 2.63 -9.28
CA ALA A 99 8.85 3.86 -10.04
C ALA A 99 9.89 3.86 -11.18
N LEU A 100 11.08 3.29 -10.93
CA LEU A 100 12.15 3.13 -11.90
C LEU A 100 11.72 2.24 -13.08
N LEU A 101 11.03 1.13 -12.79
CA LEU A 101 10.47 0.21 -13.80
C LEU A 101 9.43 0.87 -14.73
N ARG A 102 8.74 1.92 -14.26
CA ARG A 102 7.62 2.53 -15.01
C ARG A 102 8.06 3.66 -15.94
N LYS A 103 9.10 4.43 -15.60
CA LYS A 103 9.42 5.68 -16.33
C LYS A 103 10.79 6.25 -15.97
N TRP A 104 11.87 5.46 -16.06
CA TRP A 104 13.21 5.98 -15.74
C TRP A 104 14.21 5.70 -16.84
N GLU A 105 13.85 6.12 -18.04
CA GLU A 105 14.73 6.15 -19.18
C GLU A 105 14.87 7.60 -19.64
N ALA A 106 15.84 8.31 -19.07
CA ALA A 106 16.62 9.31 -19.79
C ALA A 106 17.65 9.97 -18.87
N ARG A 107 18.89 9.63 -19.15
CA ARG A 107 20.09 10.47 -19.07
C ARG A 107 20.92 10.36 -17.78
N THR A 108 22.12 9.84 -18.05
CA THR A 108 23.36 9.85 -17.28
C THR A 108 23.57 8.71 -16.32
N ASN A 109 24.58 7.89 -16.67
CA ASN A 109 25.40 7.09 -15.78
C ASN A 109 25.57 7.78 -14.42
N SER A 110 24.75 7.43 -13.44
CA SER A 110 24.84 8.04 -12.14
C SER A 110 24.72 6.98 -11.05
N PRO A 111 25.52 7.08 -9.98
CA PRO A 111 25.56 6.11 -8.88
C PRO A 111 24.34 6.30 -7.95
N PHE A 112 23.15 6.45 -8.53
CA PHE A 112 21.88 6.91 -7.93
C PHE A 112 21.12 5.82 -7.15
N PHE A 113 21.77 4.73 -6.75
CA PHE A 113 21.21 3.98 -5.63
C PHE A 113 21.40 4.85 -4.40
N PRO A 114 20.34 5.17 -3.64
CA PRO A 114 20.55 5.76 -2.34
C PRO A 114 21.36 4.72 -1.57
N LYS A 115 22.62 5.05 -1.26
CA LYS A 115 23.47 4.27 -0.36
C LYS A 115 22.82 4.38 1.02
N LEU A 116 21.71 3.68 1.22
CA LEU A 116 20.91 3.68 2.45
C LEU A 116 21.58 2.83 3.55
N LEU A 117 22.91 2.70 3.49
CA LEU A 117 23.72 2.08 4.52
C LEU A 117 24.22 3.11 5.56
N ASP A 118 23.97 4.41 5.35
CA ASP A 118 24.57 5.48 6.17
C ASP A 118 23.64 6.05 7.27
N PHE A 119 22.50 5.41 7.54
CA PHE A 119 21.60 5.79 8.65
C PHE A 119 21.96 5.13 9.99
N ASN A 120 23.08 4.41 10.05
CA ASN A 120 23.62 3.81 11.27
C ASN A 120 24.87 4.57 11.72
#